data_AF-A0A520A8J0-F1
#
_entry.id   AF-A0A520A8J0-F1
#
_cell.length_a   1.000
_cell.length_b   1.000
_cell.length_c   1.000
_cell.angle_alpha   90.00
_cell.angle_beta   90.00
_cell.angle_gamma   90.00
#
_symmetry.space_group_name_H-M   'P 1'
#
loop_
_entity.id
_entity.type
_entity.pdbx_description
1 polymer ?
#
loop_
_entity_poly.entity_id
_entity_poly.type
_entity_poly.pdbx_seq_one_letter_code
_entity_poly.pdbx_strand_id
1 'polypeptide(L)'
;MSIPVQNLYHLLTYAWDQLDEADEVAVAAEPADSLLDLLARVLVQGTTHVLKRGLARDYVPKTELTGRLRGKLLLSESVRQRTLPQARGWCAFDELSHDVPVNRLLKSALHHLLTAPGLARPLRQEIRALYVRLADVALVPVPDLRAYEQVVLHRPTAHYRLLLSICRLVHEEVLLTQESGEQLFRHFTGNEKRMAALFERFVRNFYRRRQQTYRVGAETLAWAVAPATAAAQALLPAMRTDVTLTTAAHKLIVDCKYYRKALKPHYNQEKIIAAHLYQLYAYVQHAQRQEPTRPVDGLLLYPVVNGQLRHSYQLLDTAHRLRVATIDLNQSWQVVEAELLSLLTWK
;
A
#
# COMPACT_ATOMS: atom_id res chain seq x y z
N MET A 1 6.46 20.18 -9.32
CA MET A 1 6.66 20.26 -7.86
C MET A 1 6.17 18.97 -7.24
N SER A 2 6.82 18.54 -6.16
CA SER A 2 6.61 17.27 -5.47
C SER A 2 5.61 17.40 -4.33
N ILE A 3 4.82 16.35 -4.08
CA ILE A 3 4.00 16.23 -2.86
C ILE A 3 4.94 16.32 -1.63
N PRO A 4 4.64 17.12 -0.59
CA PRO A 4 5.40 17.12 0.66
C PRO A 4 5.55 15.72 1.25
N VAL A 5 6.75 15.41 1.76
CA VAL A 5 7.09 14.10 2.32
C VAL A 5 6.14 13.71 3.46
N GLN A 6 5.76 14.66 4.31
CA GLN A 6 4.80 14.47 5.40
C GLN A 6 3.42 14.03 4.88
N ASN A 7 2.89 14.65 3.83
CA ASN A 7 1.59 14.26 3.30
C ASN A 7 1.65 12.93 2.56
N LEU A 8 2.76 12.64 1.88
CA LEU A 8 2.98 11.32 1.32
C LEU A 8 2.98 10.24 2.41
N TYR A 9 3.56 10.54 3.58
CA TYR A 9 3.51 9.64 4.71
C TYR A 9 2.08 9.33 5.15
N HIS A 10 1.23 10.34 5.31
CA HIS A 10 -0.18 10.14 5.62
C HIS A 10 -0.88 9.30 4.53
N LEU A 11 -0.67 9.62 3.25
CA LEU A 11 -1.25 8.83 2.15
C LEU A 11 -0.90 7.34 2.27
N LEU A 12 0.36 7.04 2.57
CA LEU A 12 0.87 5.67 2.75
C LEU A 12 0.23 4.99 3.97
N THR A 13 0.19 5.65 5.12
CA THR A 13 -0.32 5.06 6.37
C THR A 13 -1.80 4.74 6.30
N TYR A 14 -2.60 5.63 5.71
CA TYR A 14 -4.00 5.37 5.40
C TYR A 14 -4.14 4.25 4.37
N ALA A 15 -3.41 4.27 3.23
CA ALA A 15 -3.51 3.24 2.19
C ALA A 15 -3.20 1.82 2.71
N TRP A 16 -2.40 1.72 3.77
CA TRP A 16 -2.01 0.47 4.42
C TRP A 16 -2.80 0.14 5.71
N ASP A 17 -3.71 1.02 6.14
CA ASP A 17 -4.62 0.83 7.27
C ASP A 17 -3.91 0.62 8.63
N GLN A 18 -2.83 1.36 8.88
CA GLN A 18 -2.04 1.31 10.12
C GLN A 18 -1.88 2.70 10.77
N LEU A 19 -3.01 3.35 11.05
CA LEU A 19 -3.03 4.73 11.55
C LEU A 19 -2.52 4.88 12.98
N ASP A 20 -2.70 3.86 13.83
CA ASP A 20 -2.28 3.92 15.24
C ASP A 20 -0.75 4.08 15.38
N GLU A 21 0.01 3.64 14.38
CA GLU A 21 1.46 3.80 14.27
C GLU A 21 1.86 5.09 13.52
N ALA A 22 0.90 5.72 12.84
CA ALA A 22 1.13 6.85 11.95
C ALA A 22 1.19 8.19 12.67
N ASP A 23 0.38 8.39 13.70
CA ASP A 23 0.34 9.66 14.41
C ASP A 23 1.67 9.91 15.17
N GLU A 24 2.35 8.87 15.66
CA GLU A 24 3.67 8.99 16.31
C GLU A 24 4.79 9.34 15.32
N VAL A 25 4.79 8.76 14.11
CA VAL A 25 5.81 9.06 13.08
C VAL A 25 5.55 10.41 12.40
N ALA A 26 4.30 10.74 12.08
CA ALA A 26 3.95 11.96 11.37
C ALA A 26 4.34 13.21 12.19
N VAL A 27 4.17 13.15 13.51
CA VAL A 27 4.61 14.20 14.45
C VAL A 27 6.13 14.33 14.51
N ALA A 28 6.87 13.25 14.23
CA ALA A 28 8.34 13.23 14.26
C ALA A 28 9.00 13.59 12.91
N ALA A 29 8.24 13.65 11.81
CA ALA A 29 8.77 13.96 10.49
C ALA A 29 8.93 15.48 10.32
N GLU A 30 10.16 15.95 10.13
CA GLU A 30 10.41 17.37 9.91
C GLU A 30 10.17 17.78 8.44
N PRO A 31 9.77 19.02 8.14
CA PRO A 31 9.56 19.49 6.77
C PRO A 31 10.79 19.35 5.85
N ALA A 32 11.99 19.26 6.44
CA ALA A 32 13.26 19.09 5.75
C ALA A 32 13.69 17.63 5.56
N ASP A 33 12.96 16.66 6.13
CA ASP A 33 13.31 15.24 6.00
C ASP A 33 13.19 14.78 4.54
N SER A 34 14.22 14.05 4.07
CA SER A 34 14.13 13.38 2.78
C SER A 34 13.14 12.20 2.86
N LEU A 35 12.60 11.77 1.71
CA LEU A 35 11.79 10.54 1.68
C LEU A 35 12.55 9.33 2.23
N LEU A 36 13.87 9.28 1.99
CA LEU A 36 14.73 8.23 2.54
C LEU A 36 14.74 8.25 4.07
N ASP A 37 14.87 9.43 4.67
CA ASP A 37 14.83 9.60 6.13
C ASP A 37 13.46 9.24 6.69
N LEU A 38 12.37 9.61 6.00
CA LEU A 38 11.03 9.21 6.38
C LEU A 38 10.87 7.68 6.34
N LEU A 39 11.19 7.02 5.22
CA LEU A 39 11.07 5.56 5.10
C LEU A 39 11.93 4.86 6.16
N ALA A 40 13.11 5.39 6.45
CA ALA A 40 13.97 4.93 7.53
C ALA A 40 13.32 5.07 8.90
N ARG A 41 12.75 6.23 9.25
CA ARG A 41 12.03 6.45 10.52
C ARG A 41 10.90 5.44 10.69
N VAL A 42 10.09 5.23 9.65
CA VAL A 42 8.97 4.27 9.72
C VAL A 42 9.49 2.84 9.87
N LEU A 43 10.56 2.48 9.16
CA LEU A 43 11.19 1.17 9.31
C LEU A 43 11.78 0.97 10.72
N VAL A 44 12.39 1.99 11.31
CA VAL A 44 12.90 1.94 12.68
C VAL A 44 11.77 1.67 13.67
N GLN A 45 10.70 2.45 13.60
CA GLN A 45 9.58 2.31 14.52
C GLN A 45 8.84 0.98 14.33
N GLY A 46 8.52 0.63 13.08
CA GLY A 46 7.84 -0.63 12.76
C GLY A 46 8.68 -1.86 13.12
N THR A 47 10.01 -1.82 12.91
CA THR A 47 10.91 -2.90 13.37
C THR A 47 10.97 -2.97 14.89
N THR A 48 11.02 -1.82 15.58
CA THR A 48 10.98 -1.77 17.05
C THR A 48 9.69 -2.37 17.59
N HIS A 49 8.56 -2.07 16.97
CA HIS A 49 7.26 -2.63 17.31
C HIS A 49 7.23 -4.15 17.12
N VAL A 50 7.68 -4.64 15.97
CA VAL A 50 7.82 -6.08 15.68
C VAL A 50 8.72 -6.77 16.71
N LEU A 51 9.86 -6.18 17.05
CA LEU A 51 10.78 -6.75 18.05
C LEU A 51 10.17 -6.78 19.46
N LYS A 52 9.30 -5.82 19.81
CA LYS A 52 8.57 -5.82 21.09
C LYS A 52 7.49 -6.90 21.13
N ARG A 53 6.79 -7.14 20.01
CA ARG A 53 5.77 -8.22 19.89
C ARG A 53 6.38 -9.60 19.73
N GLY A 54 7.60 -9.68 19.22
CA GLY A 54 8.31 -10.91 18.89
C GLY A 54 8.36 -11.13 17.38
N LEU A 55 9.54 -11.51 16.89
CA LEU A 55 9.75 -11.81 15.48
C LEU A 55 8.88 -12.99 15.03
N ALA A 56 8.41 -12.93 13.79
CA ALA A 56 7.78 -14.05 13.13
C ALA A 56 8.71 -15.28 13.18
N ARG A 57 8.13 -16.43 13.50
CA ARG A 57 8.81 -17.72 13.51
C ARG A 57 8.01 -18.71 12.70
N ASP A 58 8.71 -19.60 12.03
CA ASP A 58 8.09 -20.70 11.29
C ASP A 58 8.95 -21.96 11.40
N TYR A 59 8.33 -23.09 11.12
CA TYR A 59 8.98 -24.39 11.10
C TYR A 59 9.74 -24.54 9.78
N VAL A 60 11.07 -24.54 9.86
CA VAL A 60 11.94 -24.73 8.70
C VAL A 60 12.44 -26.17 8.70
N PRO A 61 12.27 -26.92 7.59
CA PRO A 61 12.76 -28.29 7.52
C PRO A 61 14.28 -28.28 7.55
N LYS A 62 14.85 -29.08 8.45
CA LYS A 62 16.29 -29.20 8.64
C LYS A 62 16.70 -30.66 8.58
N THR A 63 17.79 -30.91 7.86
CA THR A 63 18.43 -32.22 7.79
C THR A 63 19.85 -32.09 8.35
N GLU A 64 20.15 -32.82 9.42
CA GLU A 64 21.48 -32.78 10.05
C GLU A 64 21.98 -34.18 10.44
N LEU A 65 23.31 -34.34 10.46
CA LEU A 65 23.97 -35.54 10.94
C LEU A 65 24.23 -35.43 12.45
N THR A 66 23.46 -36.15 13.24
CA THR A 66 23.45 -36.03 14.70
C THR A 66 23.64 -37.38 15.39
N GLY A 67 24.23 -37.36 16.59
CA GLY A 67 24.34 -38.54 17.46
C GLY A 67 23.09 -38.79 18.32
N ARG A 68 22.09 -37.92 18.23
CA ARG A 68 20.82 -38.04 18.95
C ARG A 68 19.69 -38.18 17.94
N LEU A 69 18.82 -39.16 18.12
CA LEU A 69 17.65 -39.33 17.25
C LEU A 69 16.66 -38.18 17.52
N ARG A 70 16.44 -37.35 16.48
CA ARG A 70 15.48 -36.22 16.50
C ARG A 70 14.65 -36.26 15.23
N GLY A 71 13.32 -36.25 15.35
CA GLY A 71 12.41 -36.34 14.19
C GLY A 71 12.58 -37.62 13.38
N LYS A 72 12.56 -37.51 12.05
CA LYS A 72 12.60 -38.64 11.12
C LYS A 72 14.04 -39.04 10.79
N LEU A 73 14.42 -40.27 11.17
CA LEU A 73 15.71 -40.86 10.75
C LEU A 73 15.68 -41.18 9.25
N LEU A 74 16.62 -40.60 8.50
CA LEU A 74 16.85 -40.87 7.08
C LEU A 74 17.80 -42.07 6.95
N LEU A 75 17.24 -43.26 7.10
CA LEU A 75 17.98 -44.53 7.08
C LEU A 75 18.80 -44.69 5.81
N SER A 76 18.21 -44.44 4.63
CA SER A 76 18.89 -44.59 3.34
C SER A 76 20.14 -43.71 3.23
N GLU A 77 20.09 -42.48 3.74
CA GLU A 77 21.24 -41.57 3.73
C GLU A 77 22.30 -41.96 4.74
N SER A 78 21.87 -42.37 5.93
CA SER A 78 22.75 -42.82 7.02
C SER A 78 23.53 -44.09 6.66
N VAL A 79 22.87 -45.03 5.98
CA VAL A 79 23.51 -46.25 5.45
C VAL A 79 24.45 -45.91 4.31
N ARG A 80 24.00 -45.11 3.33
CA ARG A 80 24.82 -44.70 2.17
C ARG A 80 26.12 -44.03 2.59
N GLN A 81 26.07 -43.16 3.61
CA GLN A 81 27.24 -42.44 4.12
C GLN A 81 27.97 -43.16 5.27
N ARG A 82 27.54 -44.37 5.65
CA ARG A 82 28.15 -45.20 6.71
C ARG A 82 28.31 -44.46 8.05
N THR A 83 27.32 -43.67 8.43
CA THR A 83 27.38 -42.87 9.68
C THR A 83 26.90 -43.63 10.91
N LEU A 84 26.04 -44.65 10.72
CA LEU A 84 25.47 -45.45 11.82
C LEU A 84 26.51 -46.13 12.73
N PRO A 85 27.64 -46.70 12.21
CA PRO A 85 28.69 -47.27 13.06
C PRO A 85 29.37 -46.25 13.98
N GLN A 86 29.31 -44.96 13.65
CA GLN A 86 29.82 -43.86 14.49
C GLN A 86 28.76 -43.37 15.50
N ALA A 87 27.67 -44.13 15.67
CA ALA A 87 26.48 -43.73 16.44
C ALA A 87 25.88 -42.38 15.99
N ARG A 88 25.93 -42.09 14.68
CA ARG A 88 25.36 -40.87 14.08
C ARG A 88 24.38 -41.23 12.96
N GLY A 89 23.25 -40.53 12.90
CA GLY A 89 22.23 -40.69 11.86
C GLY A 89 21.90 -39.35 11.21
N TRP A 90 21.62 -39.38 9.91
CA TRP A 90 20.98 -38.27 9.21
C TRP A 90 19.53 -38.19 9.65
N CYS A 91 19.15 -37.08 10.27
CA CYS A 91 17.80 -36.86 10.79
C CYS A 91 17.18 -35.64 10.11
N ALA A 92 15.95 -35.78 9.64
CA ALA A 92 15.11 -34.68 9.17
C ALA A 92 14.08 -34.32 10.24
N PHE A 93 14.03 -33.05 10.61
CA PHE A 93 13.05 -32.52 11.55
C PHE A 93 12.79 -31.06 11.26
N ASP A 94 11.67 -30.56 11.77
CA ASP A 94 11.33 -29.14 11.65
C ASP A 94 11.88 -28.36 12.85
N GLU A 95 12.62 -27.30 12.57
CA GLU A 95 13.17 -26.40 13.59
C GLU A 95 12.44 -25.06 13.55
N LEU A 96 11.92 -24.63 14.70
CA LEU A 96 11.29 -23.33 14.81
C LEU A 96 12.36 -22.23 14.73
N SER A 97 12.33 -21.44 13.66
CA SER A 97 13.37 -20.45 13.35
C SER A 97 12.78 -19.06 13.11
N HIS A 98 13.55 -18.02 13.45
CA HIS A 98 13.27 -16.63 13.04
C HIS A 98 13.72 -16.35 11.60
N ASP A 99 14.47 -17.24 10.98
CA ASP A 99 15.03 -17.09 9.64
C ASP A 99 13.99 -17.39 8.54
N VAL A 100 12.90 -16.63 8.59
CA VAL A 100 11.73 -16.76 7.72
C VAL A 100 11.70 -15.64 6.68
N PRO A 101 11.01 -15.83 5.53
CA PRO A 101 11.00 -14.86 4.43
C PRO A 101 10.68 -13.41 4.87
N VAL A 102 9.72 -13.24 5.79
CA VAL A 102 9.30 -11.92 6.25
C VAL A 102 10.42 -11.15 6.98
N ASN A 103 11.18 -11.85 7.81
CA ASN A 103 12.28 -11.26 8.57
C ASN A 103 13.52 -11.05 7.68
N ARG A 104 13.74 -11.95 6.71
CA ARG A 104 14.82 -11.82 5.72
C ARG A 104 14.62 -10.56 4.87
N LEU A 105 13.42 -10.34 4.34
CA LEU A 105 13.08 -9.12 3.59
C LEU A 105 13.28 -7.85 4.43
N LEU A 106 12.85 -7.88 5.70
CA LEU A 106 13.08 -6.79 6.64
C LEU A 106 14.57 -6.51 6.84
N LYS A 107 15.36 -7.55 7.17
CA LYS A 107 16.81 -7.42 7.38
C LYS A 107 17.50 -6.86 6.14
N SER A 108 17.10 -7.31 4.95
CA SER A 108 17.62 -6.79 3.69
C SER A 108 17.26 -5.31 3.50
N ALA A 109 16.02 -4.88 3.77
CA ALA A 109 15.64 -3.47 3.67
C ALA A 109 16.44 -2.57 4.62
N LEU A 110 16.62 -3.01 5.87
CA LEU A 110 17.48 -2.30 6.84
C LEU A 110 18.93 -2.23 6.36
N HIS A 111 19.46 -3.31 5.80
CA HIS A 111 20.81 -3.33 5.22
C HIS A 111 20.96 -2.30 4.11
N HIS A 112 19.98 -2.20 3.21
CA HIS A 112 20.02 -1.24 2.11
C HIS A 112 20.00 0.20 2.60
N LEU A 113 19.16 0.53 3.58
CA LEU A 113 19.19 1.86 4.20
C LEU A 113 20.54 2.16 4.86
N LEU A 114 21.18 1.18 5.50
CA LEU A 114 22.52 1.34 6.06
C LEU A 114 23.61 1.62 5.01
N THR A 115 23.40 1.19 3.77
CA THR A 115 24.33 1.44 2.65
C THR A 115 23.94 2.68 1.83
N ALA A 116 22.73 3.22 2.02
CA ALA A 116 22.22 4.32 1.20
C ALA A 116 23.00 5.63 1.47
N PRO A 117 23.46 6.33 0.43
CA PRO A 117 24.01 7.68 0.56
C PRO A 117 22.88 8.67 0.88
N GLY A 118 23.13 9.63 1.76
CA GLY A 118 22.17 10.68 2.12
C GLY A 118 21.27 10.38 3.33
N LEU A 119 21.24 9.15 3.84
CA LEU A 119 20.51 8.85 5.09
C LEU A 119 21.16 9.56 6.29
N ALA A 120 20.35 10.28 7.06
CA ALA A 120 20.76 11.03 8.24
C ALA A 120 21.51 10.15 9.26
N ARG A 121 22.56 10.72 9.87
CA ARG A 121 23.44 9.99 10.80
C ARG A 121 22.71 9.39 12.02
N PRO A 122 21.76 10.10 12.69
CA PRO A 122 21.01 9.52 13.82
C PRO A 122 20.21 8.27 13.39
N LEU A 123 19.47 8.37 12.28
CA LEU A 123 18.67 7.25 11.74
C LEU A 123 19.54 6.06 11.36
N ARG A 124 20.73 6.30 10.80
CA ARG A 124 21.68 5.22 10.49
C ARG A 124 22.14 4.47 11.74
N GLN A 125 22.30 5.16 12.87
CA GLN A 125 22.66 4.51 14.14
C GLN A 125 21.51 3.66 14.68
N GLU A 126 20.29 4.18 14.65
CA GLU A 126 19.08 3.45 15.07
C GLU A 126 18.86 2.20 14.23
N ILE A 127 18.96 2.31 12.90
CA ILE A 127 18.86 1.16 11.98
C ILE A 127 19.96 0.15 12.28
N ARG A 128 21.19 0.59 12.55
CA ARG A 128 22.31 -0.32 12.86
C ARG A 128 22.03 -1.11 14.15
N ALA A 129 21.50 -0.46 15.18
CA ALA A 129 21.13 -1.12 16.42
C ALA A 129 20.05 -2.19 16.18
N LEU A 130 19.03 -1.89 15.36
CA LEU A 130 17.99 -2.85 15.00
C LEU A 130 18.51 -3.99 14.12
N TYR A 131 19.40 -3.69 13.18
CA TYR A 131 20.00 -4.67 12.30
C TYR A 131 20.79 -5.75 13.07
N VAL A 132 21.54 -5.35 14.09
CA VAL A 132 22.28 -6.28 14.97
C VAL A 132 21.32 -7.21 15.73
N ARG A 133 20.13 -6.74 16.12
CA ARG A 133 19.12 -7.57 16.78
C ARG A 133 18.50 -8.64 15.87
N LEU A 134 18.74 -8.58 14.56
CA LEU A 134 18.35 -9.59 13.58
C LEU A 134 19.53 -10.53 13.24
N ALA A 135 20.47 -10.75 14.16
CA ALA A 135 21.66 -11.58 13.93
C ALA A 135 21.32 -12.98 13.39
N ASP A 136 20.31 -13.63 13.95
CA ASP A 136 19.88 -14.99 13.60
C ASP A 136 19.10 -15.10 12.28
N VAL A 137 18.84 -13.98 11.61
CA VAL A 137 18.13 -13.93 10.33
C VAL A 137 19.16 -13.81 9.21
N ALA A 138 19.06 -14.61 8.16
CA ALA A 138 19.96 -14.52 7.03
C ALA A 138 19.76 -13.20 6.25
N LEU A 139 20.86 -12.57 5.85
CA LEU A 139 20.81 -11.48 4.87
C LEU A 139 20.66 -12.11 3.48
N VAL A 140 19.60 -11.77 2.76
CA VAL A 140 19.37 -12.28 1.40
C VAL A 140 19.31 -11.14 0.39
N PRO A 141 19.93 -11.27 -0.80
CA PRO A 141 19.71 -10.31 -1.86
C PRO A 141 18.25 -10.37 -2.33
N VAL A 142 17.68 -9.23 -2.69
CA VAL A 142 16.32 -9.12 -3.24
C VAL A 142 16.40 -8.59 -4.68
N PRO A 143 16.82 -9.43 -5.65
CA PRO A 143 16.97 -9.00 -7.05
C PRO A 143 15.62 -8.83 -7.76
N ASP A 144 14.55 -9.43 -7.23
CA ASP A 144 13.20 -9.37 -7.79
C ASP A 144 12.18 -9.15 -6.66
N LEU A 145 11.27 -8.20 -6.89
CA LEU A 145 10.18 -7.84 -5.99
C LEU A 145 9.10 -8.93 -5.90
N ARG A 146 9.09 -9.91 -6.82
CA ARG A 146 8.24 -11.12 -6.69
C ARG A 146 8.48 -11.88 -5.38
N ALA A 147 9.64 -11.69 -4.73
CA ALA A 147 9.89 -12.21 -3.39
C ALA A 147 8.82 -11.78 -2.37
N TYR A 148 8.23 -10.59 -2.53
CA TYR A 148 7.14 -10.11 -1.66
C TYR A 148 5.80 -10.82 -1.93
N GLU A 149 5.57 -11.28 -3.15
CA GLU A 149 4.33 -11.98 -3.53
C GLU A 149 4.29 -13.40 -2.97
N GLN A 150 5.45 -13.98 -2.71
CA GLN A 150 5.60 -15.30 -2.08
C GLN A 150 5.34 -15.28 -0.57
N VAL A 151 5.28 -14.09 0.05
CA VAL A 151 5.03 -13.97 1.49
C VAL A 151 3.54 -13.97 1.77
N VAL A 152 3.06 -15.04 2.40
CA VAL A 152 1.70 -15.13 2.90
C VAL A 152 1.65 -14.68 4.35
N LEU A 153 0.92 -13.60 4.63
CA LEU A 153 0.70 -13.11 5.98
C LEU A 153 -0.55 -13.74 6.59
N HIS A 154 -0.38 -14.44 7.72
CA HIS A 154 -1.46 -15.00 8.51
C HIS A 154 -1.86 -14.02 9.63
N ARG A 155 -2.94 -14.31 10.37
CA ARG A 155 -3.39 -13.45 11.49
C ARG A 155 -2.27 -13.07 12.47
N PRO A 156 -1.37 -13.98 12.91
CA PRO A 156 -0.28 -13.63 13.83
C PRO A 156 0.75 -12.66 13.23
N THR A 157 0.98 -12.74 11.90
CA THR A 157 1.96 -11.92 11.18
C THR A 157 1.33 -10.74 10.45
N ALA A 158 0.02 -10.49 10.63
CA ALA A 158 -0.69 -9.42 9.92
C ALA A 158 -0.09 -8.02 10.18
N HIS A 159 0.50 -7.82 11.36
CA HIS A 159 1.17 -6.57 11.74
C HIS A 159 2.44 -6.27 10.91
N TYR A 160 3.03 -7.27 10.23
CA TYR A 160 4.15 -7.03 9.31
C TYR A 160 3.71 -6.37 8.00
N ARG A 161 2.41 -6.27 7.70
CA ARG A 161 1.92 -5.86 6.38
C ARG A 161 2.40 -4.48 5.97
N LEU A 162 2.33 -3.50 6.87
CA LEU A 162 2.86 -2.16 6.62
C LEU A 162 4.37 -2.20 6.46
N LEU A 163 5.04 -2.84 7.41
CA LEU A 163 6.50 -2.93 7.43
C LEU A 163 7.06 -3.51 6.14
N LEU A 164 6.45 -4.60 5.63
CA LEU A 164 6.82 -5.19 4.34
C LEU A 164 6.49 -4.31 3.15
N SER A 165 5.38 -3.56 3.20
CA SER A 165 5.06 -2.63 2.12
C SER A 165 6.13 -1.55 2.01
N ILE A 166 6.67 -1.09 3.13
CA ILE A 166 7.78 -0.12 3.17
C ILE A 166 9.10 -0.78 2.78
N CYS A 167 9.39 -1.99 3.26
CA CYS A 167 10.57 -2.75 2.82
C CYS A 167 10.57 -2.92 1.31
N ARG A 168 9.40 -3.22 0.73
CA ARG A 168 9.21 -3.32 -0.70
C ARG A 168 9.57 -2.00 -1.36
N LEU A 169 9.01 -0.87 -0.91
CA LEU A 169 9.37 0.45 -1.45
C LEU A 169 10.88 0.69 -1.43
N VAL A 170 11.55 0.40 -0.31
CA VAL A 170 13.01 0.52 -0.20
C VAL A 170 13.74 -0.35 -1.24
N HIS A 171 13.31 -1.59 -1.46
CA HIS A 171 13.92 -2.48 -2.47
C HIS A 171 13.57 -2.09 -3.90
N GLU A 172 12.36 -1.60 -4.17
CA GLU A 172 12.00 -1.12 -5.52
C GLU A 172 12.95 0.01 -5.91
N GLU A 173 13.24 0.93 -4.98
CA GLU A 173 14.16 2.04 -5.22
C GLU A 173 15.58 1.54 -5.50
N VAL A 174 16.10 0.57 -4.74
CA VAL A 174 17.43 -0.02 -5.00
C VAL A 174 17.55 -0.61 -6.41
N LEU A 175 16.50 -1.26 -6.91
CA LEU A 175 16.50 -1.84 -8.26
C LEU A 175 16.47 -0.76 -9.36
N LEU A 176 15.99 0.44 -9.04
CA LEU A 176 15.76 1.53 -9.99
C LEU A 176 16.89 2.57 -9.97
N THR A 177 17.56 2.76 -8.84
CA THR A 177 18.69 3.67 -8.69
C THR A 177 20.00 2.90 -8.53
N GLN A 178 20.82 2.85 -9.59
CA GLN A 178 22.26 2.58 -9.41
C GLN A 178 23.04 3.84 -8.97
N GLU A 179 22.41 5.03 -8.93
CA GLU A 179 23.07 6.29 -8.56
C GLU A 179 22.16 7.27 -7.78
N SER A 180 22.64 7.70 -6.60
CA SER A 180 22.26 8.90 -5.80
C SER A 180 20.82 9.06 -5.26
N GLY A 181 20.73 9.43 -3.97
CA GLY A 181 19.50 9.45 -3.14
C GLY A 181 18.44 10.51 -3.46
N GLU A 182 18.74 11.55 -4.25
CA GLU A 182 17.75 12.58 -4.63
C GLU A 182 16.77 12.12 -5.72
N GLN A 183 17.07 11.01 -6.41
CA GLN A 183 16.20 10.47 -7.47
C GLN A 183 15.02 9.63 -6.93
N LEU A 184 15.06 9.20 -5.66
CA LEU A 184 14.05 8.35 -5.03
C LEU A 184 12.62 8.93 -5.15
N PHE A 185 12.47 10.21 -4.78
CA PHE A 185 11.16 10.84 -4.72
C PHE A 185 10.49 10.97 -6.10
N ARG A 186 11.27 11.33 -7.13
CA ARG A 186 10.75 11.55 -8.49
C ARG A 186 10.33 10.26 -9.17
N HIS A 187 10.97 9.15 -8.82
CA HIS A 187 10.68 7.84 -9.37
C HIS A 187 9.42 7.24 -8.75
N PHE A 188 9.32 7.21 -7.42
CA PHE A 188 8.14 6.71 -6.72
C PHE A 188 6.85 7.45 -7.12
N THR A 189 6.85 8.78 -7.02
CA THR A 189 5.72 9.62 -7.46
C THR A 189 5.56 9.66 -8.98
N GLY A 190 6.51 9.11 -9.72
CA GLY A 190 6.53 9.09 -11.17
C GLY A 190 5.82 7.92 -11.83
N ASN A 191 5.53 6.86 -11.08
CA ASN A 191 4.71 5.76 -11.55
C ASN A 191 3.22 6.07 -11.33
N GLU A 192 2.55 6.58 -12.37
CA GLU A 192 1.14 6.99 -12.30
C GLU A 192 0.21 5.84 -11.88
N LYS A 193 0.46 4.61 -12.33
CA LYS A 193 -0.36 3.44 -11.97
C LYS A 193 -0.27 3.12 -10.48
N ARG A 194 0.95 3.14 -9.92
CA ARG A 194 1.16 2.88 -8.48
C ARG A 194 0.55 3.99 -7.63
N MET A 195 0.77 5.24 -8.02
CA MET A 195 0.22 6.38 -7.29
C MET A 195 -1.31 6.43 -7.37
N ALA A 196 -1.92 6.03 -8.50
CA ALA A 196 -3.36 5.88 -8.60
C ALA A 196 -3.89 4.83 -7.60
N ALA A 197 -3.29 3.63 -7.57
CA ALA A 197 -3.69 2.56 -6.65
C ALA A 197 -3.47 2.94 -5.17
N LEU A 198 -2.39 3.67 -4.87
CA LEU A 198 -2.11 4.20 -3.55
C LEU A 198 -3.16 5.25 -3.14
N PHE A 199 -3.47 6.19 -4.04
CA PHE A 199 -4.45 7.24 -3.78
C PHE A 199 -5.87 6.67 -3.61
N GLU A 200 -6.27 5.70 -4.43
CA GLU A 200 -7.52 4.96 -4.29
C GLU A 200 -7.66 4.31 -2.90
N ARG A 201 -6.63 3.55 -2.48
CA ARG A 201 -6.59 2.91 -1.17
C ARG A 201 -6.58 3.92 -0.04
N PHE A 202 -5.83 5.00 -0.20
CA PHE A 202 -5.78 6.13 0.72
C PHE A 202 -7.18 6.69 0.95
N VAL A 203 -7.87 7.15 -0.10
CA VAL A 203 -9.20 7.77 -0.02
C VAL A 203 -10.21 6.81 0.62
N ARG A 204 -10.18 5.53 0.23
CA ARG A 204 -11.06 4.50 0.80
C ARG A 204 -10.87 4.36 2.30
N ASN A 205 -9.63 4.20 2.74
CA ASN A 205 -9.32 3.97 4.16
C ASN A 205 -9.48 5.24 4.98
N PHE A 206 -9.18 6.41 4.41
CA PHE A 206 -9.43 7.71 5.01
C PHE A 206 -10.91 7.87 5.36
N TYR A 207 -11.82 7.73 4.40
CA TYR A 207 -13.25 7.87 4.68
C TYR A 207 -13.76 6.77 5.61
N ARG A 208 -13.26 5.54 5.50
CA ARG A 208 -13.66 4.47 6.42
C ARG A 208 -13.34 4.79 7.89
N ARG A 209 -12.31 5.61 8.14
CA ARG A 209 -11.81 5.92 9.49
C ARG A 209 -12.30 7.27 10.01
N ARG A 210 -12.36 8.29 9.16
CA ARG A 210 -12.58 9.69 9.57
C ARG A 210 -14.03 10.16 9.54
N GLN A 211 -14.93 9.39 8.92
CA GLN A 211 -16.37 9.66 8.99
C GLN A 211 -17.13 8.45 9.52
N GLN A 212 -18.31 8.68 10.09
CA GLN A 212 -19.14 7.65 10.73
C GLN A 212 -20.52 7.46 10.07
N THR A 213 -20.88 8.33 9.13
CA THR A 213 -22.22 8.39 8.53
C THR A 213 -22.41 7.30 7.46
N TYR A 214 -21.40 7.11 6.62
CA TYR A 214 -21.42 6.23 5.47
C TYR A 214 -20.73 4.91 5.77
N ARG A 215 -21.30 3.83 5.26
CA ARG A 215 -20.57 2.58 5.03
C ARG A 215 -19.64 2.77 3.84
N VAL A 216 -18.34 2.57 4.04
CA VAL A 216 -17.31 2.76 3.01
C VAL A 216 -16.79 1.43 2.50
N GLY A 217 -16.65 1.30 1.18
CA GLY A 217 -16.10 0.12 0.54
C GLY A 217 -15.73 0.35 -0.91
N ALA A 218 -15.62 -0.74 -1.66
CA ALA A 218 -15.58 -0.77 -3.12
C ALA A 218 -16.61 -1.81 -3.57
N GLU A 219 -17.26 -1.61 -4.71
CA GLU A 219 -18.31 -2.51 -5.20
C GLU A 219 -18.05 -2.91 -6.66
N THR A 220 -18.52 -4.11 -7.02
CA THR A 220 -18.59 -4.52 -8.43
C THR A 220 -20.03 -4.34 -8.88
N LEU A 221 -20.25 -3.37 -9.76
CA LEU A 221 -21.54 -3.10 -10.38
C LEU A 221 -21.78 -4.10 -11.51
N ALA A 222 -23.04 -4.52 -11.69
CA ALA A 222 -23.40 -5.34 -12.84
C ALA A 222 -23.74 -4.44 -14.02
N TRP A 223 -23.36 -4.86 -15.21
CA TRP A 223 -23.80 -4.19 -16.44
C TRP A 223 -25.31 -4.30 -16.57
N ALA A 224 -25.98 -3.15 -16.69
CA ALA A 224 -27.39 -3.08 -17.02
C ALA A 224 -27.58 -3.18 -18.54
N VAL A 225 -27.13 -4.30 -19.10
CA VAL A 225 -27.20 -4.66 -20.52
C VAL A 225 -27.71 -6.09 -20.66
N ALA A 226 -28.42 -6.38 -21.75
CA ALA A 226 -28.83 -7.74 -22.08
C ALA A 226 -27.81 -8.35 -23.07
N PRO A 227 -26.95 -9.30 -22.66
CA PRO A 227 -26.02 -9.95 -23.58
C PRO A 227 -26.77 -10.86 -24.55
N ALA A 228 -26.39 -10.87 -25.83
CA ALA A 228 -26.99 -11.76 -26.82
C ALA A 228 -26.63 -13.24 -26.58
N THR A 229 -25.49 -13.50 -25.94
CA THR A 229 -25.00 -14.85 -25.62
C THR A 229 -24.25 -14.85 -24.29
N ALA A 230 -24.13 -16.03 -23.64
CA ALA A 230 -23.30 -16.19 -22.45
C ALA A 230 -21.82 -15.88 -22.70
N ALA A 231 -21.32 -16.17 -23.90
CA ALA A 231 -19.96 -15.81 -24.30
C ALA A 231 -19.76 -14.29 -24.35
N ALA A 232 -20.76 -13.53 -24.83
CA ALA A 232 -20.71 -12.07 -24.82
C ALA A 232 -20.70 -11.49 -23.40
N GLN A 233 -21.47 -12.09 -22.47
CA GLN A 233 -21.45 -11.68 -21.06
C GLN A 233 -20.06 -11.83 -20.44
N ALA A 234 -19.32 -12.89 -20.77
CA ALA A 234 -17.98 -13.15 -20.25
C ALA A 234 -16.92 -12.15 -20.73
N LEU A 235 -17.18 -11.45 -21.85
CA LEU A 235 -16.27 -10.44 -22.41
C LEU A 235 -16.48 -9.04 -21.81
N LEU A 236 -17.53 -8.83 -21.01
CA LEU A 236 -17.77 -7.55 -20.39
C LEU A 236 -16.73 -7.27 -19.29
N PRO A 237 -16.09 -6.08 -19.30
CA PRO A 237 -15.12 -5.73 -18.28
C PRO A 237 -15.82 -5.57 -16.92
N ALA A 238 -15.15 -5.94 -15.83
CA ALA A 238 -15.72 -5.75 -14.49
C ALA A 238 -15.84 -4.25 -14.16
N MET A 239 -17.05 -3.77 -13.84
CA MET A 239 -17.26 -2.41 -13.34
C MET A 239 -16.98 -2.35 -11.85
N ARG A 240 -15.72 -2.15 -11.49
CA ARG A 240 -15.28 -2.00 -10.10
C ARG A 240 -15.15 -0.52 -9.77
N THR A 241 -15.82 -0.08 -8.70
CA THR A 241 -15.65 1.28 -8.17
C THR A 241 -14.43 1.36 -7.27
N ASP A 242 -13.82 2.54 -7.25
CA ASP A 242 -12.69 2.83 -6.37
C ASP A 242 -13.17 2.96 -4.92
N VAL A 243 -14.09 3.89 -4.66
CA VAL A 243 -14.70 4.06 -3.33
C VAL A 243 -16.19 4.25 -3.48
N THR A 244 -16.97 3.48 -2.73
CA THR A 244 -18.41 3.71 -2.56
C THR A 244 -18.67 4.07 -1.10
N LEU A 245 -19.34 5.20 -0.88
CA LEU A 245 -19.88 5.61 0.41
C LEU A 245 -21.41 5.46 0.35
N THR A 246 -21.97 4.64 1.25
CA THR A 246 -23.40 4.29 1.20
C THR A 246 -24.10 4.53 2.52
N THR A 247 -25.29 5.13 2.46
CA THR A 247 -26.28 5.17 3.54
C THR A 247 -27.60 4.55 3.04
N ALA A 248 -28.61 4.46 3.90
CA ALA A 248 -29.95 4.08 3.46
C ALA A 248 -30.55 5.08 2.47
N ALA A 249 -30.26 6.37 2.62
CA ALA A 249 -30.89 7.44 1.84
C ALA A 249 -30.09 7.88 0.61
N HIS A 250 -28.79 7.58 0.55
CA HIS A 250 -27.89 8.15 -0.46
C HIS A 250 -26.67 7.26 -0.71
N LYS A 251 -26.20 7.23 -1.95
CA LYS A 251 -24.94 6.59 -2.36
C LYS A 251 -24.05 7.62 -3.07
N LEU A 252 -22.76 7.61 -2.75
CA LEU A 252 -21.72 8.40 -3.41
C LEU A 252 -20.65 7.45 -3.95
N ILE A 253 -20.43 7.49 -5.27
CA ILE A 253 -19.34 6.78 -5.93
C ILE A 253 -18.20 7.78 -6.15
N VAL A 254 -17.04 7.49 -5.59
CA VAL A 254 -15.83 8.29 -5.77
C VAL A 254 -14.88 7.52 -6.68
N ASP A 255 -14.53 8.13 -7.81
CA ASP A 255 -13.51 7.65 -8.76
C ASP A 255 -12.23 8.45 -8.54
N CYS A 256 -11.14 7.77 -8.20
CA CYS A 256 -9.88 8.38 -7.78
C CYS A 256 -8.90 8.32 -8.95
N LYS A 257 -8.36 9.48 -9.36
CA LYS A 257 -7.46 9.55 -10.51
C LYS A 257 -6.17 10.26 -10.13
N TYR A 258 -5.03 9.62 -10.38
CA TYR A 258 -3.72 10.26 -10.24
C TYR A 258 -3.18 10.61 -11.63
N TYR A 259 -2.90 11.88 -11.88
CA TYR A 259 -2.36 12.33 -13.17
C TYR A 259 -1.37 13.47 -12.98
N ARG A 260 -0.11 13.30 -13.45
CA ARG A 260 0.95 14.31 -13.22
C ARG A 260 0.69 15.63 -13.95
N LYS A 261 -0.10 15.61 -15.03
CA LYS A 261 -0.49 16.81 -15.79
C LYS A 261 -1.91 17.25 -15.47
N ALA A 262 -2.40 17.02 -14.25
CA ALA A 262 -3.76 17.42 -13.85
C ALA A 262 -4.07 18.89 -14.21
N LEU A 263 -3.05 19.76 -14.31
CA LEU A 263 -3.19 21.17 -14.69
C LEU A 263 -2.01 21.67 -15.55
N LYS A 264 -1.78 21.09 -16.76
CA LYS A 264 -0.91 21.79 -17.74
C LYS A 264 -1.71 22.91 -18.40
N PRO A 265 -1.31 24.20 -18.27
CA PRO A 265 -1.92 25.28 -19.02
C PRO A 265 -1.45 25.18 -20.46
N HIS A 266 -2.19 24.46 -21.29
CA HIS A 266 -2.13 24.67 -22.73
C HIS A 266 -3.47 25.28 -23.13
N TYR A 267 -3.43 26.58 -23.43
CA TYR A 267 -4.57 27.45 -23.72
C TYR A 267 -5.58 27.62 -22.57
N ASN A 268 -5.20 28.39 -21.54
CA ASN A 268 -6.07 29.16 -20.62
C ASN A 268 -7.35 28.53 -20.01
N GLN A 269 -7.58 27.22 -20.11
CA GLN A 269 -8.74 26.52 -19.55
C GLN A 269 -8.36 25.12 -19.09
N GLU A 270 -8.55 24.84 -17.80
CA GLU A 270 -8.43 23.51 -17.22
C GLU A 270 -9.61 22.65 -17.71
N LYS A 271 -9.35 21.68 -18.58
CA LYS A 271 -10.39 20.79 -19.11
C LYS A 271 -10.42 19.47 -18.34
N ILE A 272 -11.61 19.09 -17.90
CA ILE A 272 -11.88 17.77 -17.32
C ILE A 272 -11.53 16.69 -18.36
N ILE A 273 -10.81 15.65 -17.92
CA ILE A 273 -10.47 14.51 -18.78
C ILE A 273 -11.75 13.71 -19.06
N ALA A 274 -12.22 13.77 -20.31
CA ALA A 274 -13.49 13.17 -20.74
C ALA A 274 -13.60 11.67 -20.39
N ALA A 275 -12.51 10.90 -20.57
CA ALA A 275 -12.49 9.48 -20.26
C ALA A 275 -12.85 9.17 -18.80
N HIS A 276 -12.36 9.99 -17.86
CA HIS A 276 -12.65 9.80 -16.44
C HIS A 276 -14.09 10.19 -16.10
N LEU A 277 -14.59 11.27 -16.72
CA LEU A 277 -15.98 11.68 -16.56
C LEU A 277 -16.95 10.61 -17.11
N TYR A 278 -16.65 10.03 -18.27
CA TYR A 278 -17.45 8.96 -18.86
C TYR A 278 -17.46 7.70 -18.01
N GLN A 279 -16.31 7.34 -17.42
CA GLN A 279 -16.22 6.20 -16.51
C GLN A 279 -17.10 6.43 -15.26
N LEU A 280 -16.98 7.59 -14.60
CA LEU A 280 -17.80 7.92 -13.44
C LEU A 280 -19.29 7.95 -13.80
N TYR A 281 -19.65 8.57 -14.93
CA TYR A 281 -21.02 8.62 -15.40
C TYR A 281 -21.60 7.21 -15.63
N ALA A 282 -20.84 6.30 -16.22
CA ALA A 282 -21.26 4.91 -16.39
C ALA A 282 -21.53 4.23 -15.03
N TYR A 283 -20.66 4.42 -14.03
CA TYR A 283 -20.88 3.88 -12.69
C TYR A 283 -22.16 4.40 -12.05
N VAL A 284 -22.40 5.71 -12.10
CA VAL A 284 -23.62 6.33 -11.55
C VAL A 284 -24.87 5.76 -12.23
N GLN A 285 -24.88 5.68 -13.57
CA GLN A 285 -26.05 5.19 -14.31
C GLN A 285 -26.34 3.71 -14.05
N HIS A 286 -25.30 2.87 -13.95
CA HIS A 286 -25.48 1.45 -13.67
C HIS A 286 -25.87 1.19 -12.21
N ALA A 287 -25.30 1.91 -11.25
CA ALA A 287 -25.69 1.82 -9.85
C ALA A 287 -27.14 2.29 -9.64
N GLN A 288 -27.55 3.38 -10.29
CA GLN A 288 -28.92 3.90 -10.20
C GLN A 288 -29.96 2.88 -10.68
N ARG A 289 -29.70 2.16 -11.78
CA ARG A 289 -30.61 1.11 -12.25
C ARG A 289 -30.77 -0.05 -11.28
N GLN A 290 -29.72 -0.36 -10.52
CA GLN A 290 -29.79 -1.38 -9.48
C GLN A 290 -30.52 -0.89 -8.22
N GLU A 291 -30.54 0.42 -7.99
CA GLU A 291 -31.08 1.05 -6.78
C GLU A 291 -31.99 2.24 -7.12
N PRO A 292 -33.16 2.03 -7.74
CA PRO A 292 -33.95 3.12 -8.34
C PRO A 292 -34.42 4.18 -7.33
N THR A 293 -34.59 3.79 -6.07
CA THR A 293 -35.13 4.63 -5.01
C THR A 293 -34.05 5.38 -4.21
N ARG A 294 -32.78 5.05 -4.41
CA ARG A 294 -31.66 5.66 -3.69
C ARG A 294 -30.86 6.55 -4.64
N PRO A 295 -30.85 7.89 -4.46
CA PRO A 295 -30.03 8.77 -5.26
C PRO A 295 -28.54 8.38 -5.21
N VAL A 296 -27.94 8.24 -6.40
CA VAL A 296 -26.51 7.99 -6.58
C VAL A 296 -25.81 9.25 -7.11
N ASP A 297 -24.89 9.82 -6.33
CA ASP A 297 -24.01 10.89 -6.79
C ASP A 297 -22.62 10.34 -7.17
N GLY A 298 -21.92 11.04 -8.05
CA GLY A 298 -20.56 10.73 -8.47
C GLY A 298 -19.56 11.82 -8.09
N LEU A 299 -18.38 11.45 -7.60
CA LEU A 299 -17.26 12.34 -7.33
C LEU A 299 -16.02 11.85 -8.07
N LEU A 300 -15.45 12.70 -8.91
CA LEU A 300 -14.16 12.49 -9.55
C LEU A 300 -13.11 13.27 -8.76
N LEU A 301 -12.15 12.56 -8.16
CA LEU A 301 -11.19 13.15 -7.23
C LEU A 301 -9.74 13.01 -7.74
N TYR A 302 -9.03 14.14 -7.81
CA TYR A 302 -7.63 14.20 -8.23
C TYR A 302 -6.72 14.78 -7.13
N PRO A 303 -5.59 14.15 -6.80
CA PRO A 303 -4.56 14.81 -6.01
C PRO A 303 -3.77 15.78 -6.90
N VAL A 304 -3.54 16.99 -6.40
CA VAL A 304 -2.73 18.01 -7.06
C VAL A 304 -1.68 18.57 -6.10
N VAL A 305 -0.70 19.27 -6.65
CA VAL A 305 0.32 20.02 -5.90
C VAL A 305 0.18 21.46 -6.37
N ASN A 306 -0.52 22.26 -5.57
CA ASN A 306 -1.07 23.57 -5.91
C ASN A 306 -2.25 23.51 -6.89
N GLY A 307 -3.31 24.25 -6.55
CA GLY A 307 -4.51 24.40 -7.37
C GLY A 307 -5.72 23.77 -6.71
N GLN A 308 -6.86 24.42 -6.86
CA GLN A 308 -8.12 23.93 -6.33
C GLN A 308 -9.20 24.06 -7.41
N LEU A 309 -9.82 22.94 -7.74
CA LEU A 309 -10.95 22.87 -8.64
C LEU A 309 -12.06 22.13 -7.92
N ARG A 310 -13.26 22.71 -7.90
CA ARG A 310 -14.46 22.08 -7.32
C ARG A 310 -15.68 22.52 -8.11
N HIS A 311 -16.12 21.67 -9.03
CA HIS A 311 -17.30 21.91 -9.86
C HIS A 311 -18.32 20.81 -9.67
N SER A 312 -19.59 21.18 -9.53
CA SER A 312 -20.71 20.24 -9.41
C SER A 312 -21.67 20.45 -10.57
N TYR A 313 -22.21 19.37 -11.09
CA TYR A 313 -23.09 19.32 -12.25
C TYR A 313 -24.31 18.47 -11.89
N GLN A 314 -25.51 18.99 -12.13
CA GLN A 314 -26.74 18.22 -12.06
C GLN A 314 -26.90 17.42 -13.36
N LEU A 315 -27.15 16.11 -13.26
CA LEU A 315 -27.55 15.34 -14.42
C LEU A 315 -29.00 15.68 -14.76
N LEU A 316 -29.22 16.15 -15.99
CA LEU A 316 -30.53 16.54 -16.49
C LEU A 316 -31.55 15.44 -16.27
N ASP A 317 -32.75 15.83 -15.84
CA ASP A 317 -33.90 14.94 -15.62
C ASP A 317 -33.65 13.81 -14.60
N THR A 318 -32.67 13.98 -13.71
CA THR A 318 -32.39 13.02 -12.62
C THR A 318 -32.11 13.74 -11.31
N ALA A 319 -32.17 13.01 -10.20
CA ALA A 319 -31.77 13.50 -8.87
C ALA A 319 -30.25 13.42 -8.63
N HIS A 320 -29.46 13.00 -9.63
CA HIS A 320 -28.04 12.67 -9.50
C HIS A 320 -27.14 13.84 -9.83
N ARG A 321 -26.02 13.92 -9.12
CA ARG A 321 -25.01 14.94 -9.33
C ARG A 321 -23.66 14.32 -9.61
N LEU A 322 -22.91 14.96 -10.49
CA LEU A 322 -21.50 14.68 -10.70
C LEU A 322 -20.69 15.85 -10.13
N ARG A 323 -19.62 15.55 -9.40
CA ARG A 323 -18.66 16.54 -8.93
C ARG A 323 -17.28 16.18 -9.41
N VAL A 324 -16.54 17.18 -9.84
CA VAL A 324 -15.10 17.07 -10.09
C VAL A 324 -14.41 17.92 -9.05
N ALA A 325 -13.50 17.31 -8.29
CA ALA A 325 -12.74 17.98 -7.25
C ALA A 325 -11.25 17.63 -7.33
N THR A 326 -10.41 18.58 -6.97
CA THR A 326 -9.00 18.33 -6.65
C THR A 326 -8.77 18.40 -5.14
N ILE A 327 -7.76 17.70 -4.64
CA ILE A 327 -7.25 17.83 -3.28
C ILE A 327 -5.80 18.29 -3.36
N ASP A 328 -5.51 19.49 -2.83
CA ASP A 328 -4.14 20.01 -2.85
C ASP A 328 -3.33 19.41 -1.70
N LEU A 329 -2.41 18.53 -2.07
CA LEU A 329 -1.53 17.83 -1.14
C LEU A 329 -0.33 18.68 -0.73
N ASN A 330 -0.21 19.95 -1.15
CA ASN A 330 0.86 20.84 -0.71
C ASN A 330 0.54 21.64 0.57
N GLN A 331 -0.57 21.32 1.23
CA GLN A 331 -1.07 22.00 2.43
C GLN A 331 -0.75 21.22 3.71
N SER A 332 -1.00 21.78 4.89
CA SER A 332 -0.91 21.01 6.14
C SER A 332 -1.91 19.84 6.14
N TRP A 333 -1.56 18.72 6.80
CA TRP A 333 -2.41 17.53 6.84
C TRP A 333 -3.82 17.82 7.37
N GLN A 334 -3.95 18.68 8.36
CA GLN A 334 -5.23 19.08 8.95
C GLN A 334 -6.15 19.74 7.92
N VAL A 335 -5.58 20.55 7.02
CA VAL A 335 -6.33 21.19 5.93
C VAL A 335 -6.74 20.17 4.88
N VAL A 336 -5.84 19.25 4.51
CA VAL A 336 -6.15 18.15 3.58
C VAL A 336 -7.29 17.28 4.12
N GLU A 337 -7.25 16.93 5.41
CA GLU A 337 -8.29 16.15 6.08
C GLU A 337 -9.64 16.88 6.10
N ALA A 338 -9.65 18.15 6.47
CA ALA A 338 -10.86 18.97 6.46
C ALA A 338 -11.46 19.13 5.05
N GLU A 339 -10.61 19.34 4.04
CA GLU A 339 -11.03 19.48 2.66
C GLU A 339 -11.66 18.19 2.14
N LEU A 340 -11.04 17.02 2.36
CA LEU A 340 -11.62 15.71 2.01
C LEU A 340 -12.98 15.49 2.69
N LEU A 341 -13.11 15.76 3.98
CA LEU A 341 -14.39 15.64 4.67
C LEU A 341 -15.46 16.58 4.10
N SER A 342 -15.07 17.80 3.70
CA SER A 342 -15.98 18.76 3.08
C SER A 342 -16.56 18.27 1.74
N LEU A 343 -15.87 17.37 1.03
CA LEU A 343 -16.33 16.84 -0.26
C LEU A 343 -17.57 15.95 -0.13
N LEU A 344 -17.81 15.38 1.06
CA LEU A 344 -19.01 14.60 1.35
C LEU A 344 -20.27 15.46 1.46
N THR A 345 -20.09 16.77 1.69
CA THR A 345 -21.21 17.71 1.76
C THR A 345 -21.48 18.33 0.40
N TRP A 346 -22.76 18.37 0.02
CA TRP A 346 -23.23 18.91 -1.25
C TRP A 346 -24.12 20.14 -1.06
N LYS A 347 -23.75 21.00 -0.10
CA LYS A 347 -24.34 22.33 0.04
C LYS A 347 -23.95 23.22 -1.13
#